data_AF-A0A7N8WTN1-F1
#
_entry.id   AF-A0A7N8WTN1-F1
#
_cell.length_a   1.000
_cell.length_b   1.000
_cell.length_c   1.000
_cell.angle_alpha   90.00
_cell.angle_beta   90.00
_cell.angle_gamma   90.00
#
_symmetry.space_group_name_H-M   'P 1'
#
loop_
_entity.id
_entity.type
_entity.pdbx_description
1 polymer ?
#
loop_
_entity_poly.entity_id
_entity_poly.type
_entity_poly.pdbx_seq_one_letter_code
_entity_poly.pdbx_strand_id
1 'polypeptide(L)'
;MDLEKALKECYIALNLFLNNRFADALNLLSPWKRQSMYHAMGYSSILVMQAGMTFEQKDIDAAMTSLSESLQLCQRFRKKSGIVETLASLWYKQPTDNLTEEEMHAELCYAEVLLQKAVLTFLDESFISFMKGGMGIRKSYLMYKFFFSTLSFFNKGTGQGNLTEAEALLEPYVENFPNVSSALLILIAQERFLACIAAQEEWRQIHHMCYWELMWAYSFEQNWREAYRYADLLSKNSKWSQAIFVFQKAAILSMLPEEEVTELRENVVELFRQVDGLRLRFAGKSIPTEKFAAKKAERYSSSHPVKLVVPALEMMYVWNGFSVVGKRPDLIQNILTTLVKAEKQLEDDPKPSEYHVDNQCVVQLLKGLCLKELGHLVQAELCFNHIISSENNIKHDHYLVPFTMYELGLLHKERGDIKTAITVLENVK
;
A
#
# COMPACT_ATOMS: atom_id res chain seq x y z
N MET A 1 -11.92 -33.31 5.33
CA MET A 1 -10.64 -32.68 5.71
C MET A 1 -10.87 -32.07 7.07
N ASP A 2 -10.06 -32.37 8.08
CA ASP A 2 -10.16 -31.72 9.39
C ASP A 2 -9.54 -30.30 9.37
N LEU A 3 -9.89 -29.48 10.36
CA LEU A 3 -9.52 -28.07 10.45
C LEU A 3 -8.01 -27.90 10.67
N GLU A 4 -7.42 -28.73 11.51
CA GLU A 4 -5.99 -28.68 11.89
C GLU A 4 -5.09 -28.97 10.68
N LYS A 5 -5.42 -30.00 9.90
CA LYS A 5 -4.70 -30.31 8.66
C LYS A 5 -4.88 -29.21 7.62
N ALA A 6 -6.06 -28.62 7.53
CA ALA A 6 -6.30 -27.50 6.62
C ALA A 6 -5.47 -26.26 6.96
N LEU A 7 -5.33 -25.94 8.26
CA LEU A 7 -4.46 -24.87 8.75
C LEU A 7 -2.99 -25.15 8.42
N LYS A 8 -2.53 -26.38 8.67
CA LYS A 8 -1.14 -26.79 8.40
C LYS A 8 -0.80 -26.75 6.91
N GLU A 9 -1.68 -27.25 6.04
CA GLU A 9 -1.49 -27.21 4.59
C GLU A 9 -1.51 -25.77 4.06
N CYS A 10 -2.39 -24.90 4.56
CA CYS A 10 -2.38 -23.48 4.21
C CYS A 10 -1.13 -22.74 4.70
N TYR A 11 -0.60 -23.08 5.88
CA TYR A 11 0.67 -22.55 6.36
C TYR A 11 1.84 -22.95 5.44
N ILE A 12 1.87 -24.20 4.98
CA ILE A 12 2.87 -24.66 4.01
C ILE A 12 2.70 -23.93 2.68
N ALA A 13 1.47 -23.75 2.20
CA ALA A 13 1.20 -23.02 0.97
C ALA A 13 1.62 -21.54 1.05
N LEU A 14 1.38 -20.89 2.20
CA LEU A 14 1.86 -19.53 2.45
C LEU A 14 3.39 -19.47 2.40
N ASN A 15 4.08 -20.44 3.02
CA ASN A 15 5.53 -20.52 2.95
C ASN A 15 6.05 -20.74 1.51
N LEU A 16 5.38 -21.59 0.72
CA LEU A 16 5.71 -21.78 -0.68
C LEU A 16 5.53 -20.48 -1.48
N PHE A 17 4.40 -19.80 -1.28
CA PHE A 17 4.09 -18.51 -1.89
C PHE A 17 5.17 -17.45 -1.56
N LEU A 18 5.48 -17.26 -0.27
CA LEU A 18 6.46 -16.28 0.20
C LEU A 18 7.90 -16.58 -0.28
N ASN A 19 8.19 -17.83 -0.65
CA ASN A 19 9.46 -18.24 -1.23
C ASN A 19 9.43 -18.25 -2.78
N ASN A 20 8.52 -17.50 -3.39
CA ASN A 20 8.35 -17.39 -4.84
C ASN A 20 8.01 -18.72 -5.55
N ARG A 21 7.54 -19.73 -4.83
CA ARG A 21 7.08 -21.03 -5.37
C ARG A 21 5.57 -21.02 -5.57
N PHE A 22 5.08 -20.06 -6.35
CA PHE A 22 3.65 -19.80 -6.55
C PHE A 22 2.88 -20.99 -7.11
N ALA A 23 3.45 -21.67 -8.11
CA ALA A 23 2.83 -22.85 -8.72
C ALA A 23 2.67 -23.98 -7.70
N ASP A 24 3.67 -24.19 -6.84
CA ASP A 24 3.63 -25.23 -5.82
C ASP A 24 2.62 -24.90 -4.71
N ALA A 25 2.52 -23.63 -4.31
CA ALA A 25 1.50 -23.15 -3.37
C ALA A 25 0.09 -23.39 -3.93
N LEU A 26 -0.16 -23.02 -5.19
CA LEU A 26 -1.46 -23.24 -5.84
C LEU A 26 -1.77 -24.72 -6.02
N ASN A 27 -0.79 -25.55 -6.40
CA ASN A 27 -0.94 -26.99 -6.56
C ASN A 27 -1.27 -27.68 -5.23
N LEU A 28 -0.71 -27.19 -4.12
CA LEU A 28 -1.05 -27.69 -2.78
C LEU A 28 -2.49 -27.35 -2.40
N LEU A 29 -2.95 -26.14 -2.72
CA LEU A 29 -4.28 -25.66 -2.30
C LEU A 29 -5.43 -26.10 -3.22
N SER A 30 -5.16 -26.25 -4.52
CA SER A 30 -6.15 -26.51 -5.56
C SER A 30 -7.05 -27.73 -5.30
N PRO A 31 -6.54 -28.89 -4.83
CA PRO A 31 -7.37 -30.09 -4.61
C PRO A 31 -8.50 -29.88 -3.60
N TRP A 32 -8.30 -28.98 -2.63
CA TRP A 32 -9.19 -28.81 -1.49
C TRP A 32 -9.98 -27.50 -1.51
N LYS A 33 -9.73 -26.62 -2.49
CA LYS A 33 -10.35 -25.28 -2.58
C LYS A 33 -11.88 -25.27 -2.65
N ARG A 34 -12.52 -26.40 -2.95
CA ARG A 34 -13.99 -26.54 -3.00
C ARG A 34 -14.60 -27.19 -1.76
N GLN A 35 -13.77 -27.66 -0.82
CA GLN A 35 -14.20 -28.46 0.32
C GLN A 35 -13.71 -27.89 1.67
N SER A 36 -12.65 -27.08 1.68
CA SER A 36 -12.07 -26.50 2.88
C SER A 36 -12.03 -24.97 2.80
N MET A 37 -12.57 -24.30 3.83
CA MET A 37 -12.61 -22.83 3.91
C MET A 37 -11.21 -22.21 3.83
N TYR A 38 -10.22 -22.83 4.48
CA TYR A 38 -8.84 -22.36 4.49
C TYR A 38 -8.16 -22.50 3.12
N HIS A 39 -8.36 -23.63 2.44
CA HIS A 39 -7.79 -23.83 1.12
C HIS A 39 -8.44 -22.93 0.07
N ALA A 40 -9.75 -22.69 0.19
CA ALA A 40 -10.47 -21.75 -0.66
C ALA A 40 -9.97 -20.31 -0.46
N MET A 41 -9.89 -19.87 0.81
CA MET A 41 -9.35 -18.57 1.18
C MET A 41 -7.91 -18.43 0.69
N GLY A 42 -7.00 -19.33 1.07
CA GLY A 42 -5.59 -19.28 0.65
C GLY A 42 -5.40 -19.27 -0.87
N TYR A 43 -6.13 -20.13 -1.59
CA TYR A 43 -6.06 -20.17 -3.05
C TYR A 43 -6.55 -18.86 -3.68
N SER A 44 -7.68 -18.33 -3.20
CA SER A 44 -8.22 -17.07 -3.69
C SER A 44 -7.35 -15.87 -3.32
N SER A 45 -6.74 -15.84 -2.13
CA SER A 45 -5.80 -14.79 -1.71
C SER A 45 -4.54 -14.75 -2.58
N ILE A 46 -4.01 -15.91 -2.98
CA ILE A 46 -2.89 -15.97 -3.92
C ILE A 46 -3.30 -15.38 -5.28
N LEU A 47 -4.49 -15.71 -5.78
CA LEU A 47 -5.00 -15.14 -7.03
C LEU A 47 -5.29 -13.63 -6.92
N VAL A 48 -5.74 -13.14 -5.76
CA VAL A 48 -5.91 -11.71 -5.49
C VAL A 48 -4.58 -10.98 -5.57
N MET A 49 -3.55 -11.52 -4.95
CA MET A 49 -2.20 -10.96 -5.04
C MET A 49 -1.71 -10.98 -6.49
N GLN A 50 -1.96 -12.06 -7.23
CA GLN A 50 -1.64 -12.14 -8.65
C GLN A 50 -2.37 -11.05 -9.45
N ALA A 51 -3.69 -10.89 -9.26
CA ALA A 51 -4.49 -9.86 -9.90
C ALA A 51 -4.03 -8.43 -9.56
N GLY A 52 -3.70 -8.17 -8.28
CA GLY A 52 -3.18 -6.88 -7.83
C GLY A 52 -1.76 -6.58 -8.30
N MET A 53 -0.97 -7.59 -8.66
CA MET A 53 0.38 -7.40 -9.21
C MET A 53 0.38 -7.26 -10.73
N THR A 54 -0.50 -7.99 -11.43
CA THR A 54 -0.54 -7.98 -12.91
C THR A 54 -1.44 -6.89 -13.46
N PHE A 55 -2.47 -6.48 -12.71
CA PHE A 55 -3.53 -5.58 -13.17
C PHE A 55 -4.19 -6.04 -14.49
N GLU A 56 -4.11 -7.34 -14.82
CA GLU A 56 -4.74 -7.88 -16.02
C GLU A 56 -6.20 -8.24 -15.74
N GLN A 57 -7.11 -7.81 -16.62
CA GLN A 57 -8.54 -8.11 -16.50
C GLN A 57 -8.81 -9.60 -16.31
N LYS A 58 -8.07 -10.46 -17.04
CA LYS A 58 -8.18 -11.92 -16.93
C LYS A 58 -7.85 -12.44 -15.53
N ASP A 59 -6.83 -11.89 -14.89
CA ASP A 59 -6.39 -12.30 -13.55
C ASP A 59 -7.34 -11.74 -12.48
N ILE A 60 -7.81 -10.50 -12.66
CA ILE A 60 -8.85 -9.88 -11.82
C ILE A 60 -10.13 -10.71 -11.88
N ASP A 61 -10.59 -11.11 -13.08
CA ASP A 61 -11.78 -11.93 -13.27
C ASP A 61 -11.62 -13.32 -12.61
N ALA A 62 -10.44 -13.93 -12.75
CA ALA A 62 -10.12 -15.21 -12.13
C ALA A 62 -10.13 -15.12 -10.59
N ALA A 63 -9.52 -14.07 -10.03
CA ALA A 63 -9.51 -13.82 -8.60
C ALA A 63 -10.92 -13.52 -8.07
N MET A 64 -11.69 -12.67 -8.74
CA MET A 64 -13.08 -12.34 -8.39
C MET A 64 -14.01 -13.56 -8.44
N THR A 65 -13.81 -14.45 -9.41
CA THR A 65 -14.51 -15.74 -9.49
C THR A 65 -14.15 -16.61 -8.29
N SER A 66 -12.85 -16.79 -8.03
CA SER A 66 -12.36 -17.62 -6.93
C SER A 66 -12.80 -17.10 -5.55
N LEU A 67 -12.81 -15.78 -5.34
CA LEU A 67 -13.32 -15.15 -4.12
C LEU A 67 -14.83 -15.37 -3.95
N SER A 68 -15.59 -15.31 -5.05
CA SER A 68 -17.04 -15.55 -5.02
C SER A 68 -17.36 -17.01 -4.66
N GLU A 69 -16.61 -17.96 -5.21
CA GLU A 69 -16.69 -19.38 -4.83
C GLU A 69 -16.30 -19.58 -3.35
N SER A 70 -15.25 -18.89 -2.89
CA SER A 70 -14.76 -18.98 -1.51
C SER A 70 -15.77 -18.41 -0.50
N LEU A 71 -16.43 -17.29 -0.82
CA LEU A 71 -17.52 -16.74 0.01
C LEU A 71 -18.68 -17.73 0.13
N GLN A 72 -19.10 -18.32 -0.98
CA GLN A 72 -20.15 -19.33 -0.97
C GLN A 72 -19.77 -20.56 -0.16
N LEU A 73 -18.51 -20.98 -0.23
CA LEU A 73 -18.01 -22.09 0.56
C LEU A 73 -18.03 -21.75 2.05
N CYS A 74 -17.42 -20.63 2.47
CA CYS A 74 -17.43 -20.19 3.87
C CYS A 74 -18.86 -20.05 4.41
N GLN A 75 -19.80 -19.55 3.61
CA GLN A 75 -21.22 -19.43 4.00
C GLN A 75 -21.88 -20.78 4.36
N ARG A 76 -21.39 -21.92 3.84
CA ARG A 76 -21.90 -23.25 4.20
C ARG A 76 -21.50 -23.69 5.60
N PHE A 77 -20.34 -23.21 6.07
CA PHE A 77 -19.77 -23.50 7.39
C PHE A 77 -20.18 -22.46 8.44
N ARG A 78 -20.73 -21.32 8.04
CA ARG A 78 -21.28 -20.30 8.95
C ARG A 78 -22.61 -20.73 9.57
N LYS A 79 -22.90 -20.22 10.76
CA LYS A 79 -24.16 -20.47 11.47
C LYS A 79 -25.35 -19.93 10.65
N LYS A 80 -26.37 -20.76 10.44
CA LYS A 80 -27.60 -20.38 9.72
C LYS A 80 -28.56 -19.64 10.65
N SER A 81 -28.40 -18.34 10.83
CA SER A 81 -29.34 -17.51 11.59
C SER A 81 -30.55 -17.13 10.74
N GLY A 82 -31.75 -17.13 11.34
CA GLY A 82 -32.98 -16.73 10.64
C GLY A 82 -32.96 -15.24 10.26
N ILE A 83 -33.70 -14.87 9.21
CA ILE A 83 -33.78 -13.48 8.69
C ILE A 83 -34.21 -12.47 9.79
N VAL A 84 -34.92 -12.93 10.83
CA VAL A 84 -35.40 -12.11 11.96
C VAL A 84 -34.30 -11.85 13.02
N GLU A 85 -33.35 -12.78 13.22
CA GLU A 85 -32.24 -12.60 14.18
C GLU A 85 -31.17 -11.63 13.67
N THR A 86 -31.00 -11.53 12.35
CA THR A 86 -29.99 -10.68 11.70
C THR A 86 -30.27 -9.19 11.92
N LEU A 87 -31.53 -8.78 11.94
CA LEU A 87 -31.93 -7.39 12.20
C LEU A 87 -31.85 -7.01 13.68
N ALA A 88 -32.05 -7.95 14.60
CA ALA A 88 -31.90 -7.74 16.04
C ALA A 88 -30.42 -7.64 16.47
N SER A 89 -29.52 -8.41 15.84
CA SER A 89 -28.07 -8.44 16.12
C SER A 89 -27.31 -7.14 15.81
N LEU A 90 -27.93 -6.25 15.02
CA LEU A 90 -27.36 -4.95 14.65
C LEU A 90 -27.54 -3.88 15.76
N TRP A 91 -28.43 -4.12 16.73
CA TRP A 91 -28.83 -3.12 17.73
C TRP A 91 -28.78 -3.60 19.19
N TYR A 92 -28.76 -4.91 19.48
CA TYR A 92 -28.64 -5.42 20.85
C TYR A 92 -27.65 -6.61 20.96
N LYS A 93 -26.81 -6.55 22.02
CA LYS A 93 -26.00 -7.68 22.52
C LYS A 93 -26.87 -8.93 22.66
N GLN A 94 -26.61 -9.95 21.87
CA GLN A 94 -27.02 -11.32 22.17
C GLN A 94 -25.78 -12.15 22.55
N PRO A 95 -25.90 -13.12 23.47
CA PRO A 95 -24.76 -13.87 23.98
C PRO A 95 -24.17 -14.77 22.90
N THR A 96 -22.84 -14.79 22.85
CA THR A 96 -22.01 -15.62 21.97
C THR A 96 -21.96 -17.10 22.39
N ASP A 97 -22.95 -17.58 23.14
CA ASP A 97 -22.84 -18.85 23.87
C ASP A 97 -22.97 -20.12 23.01
N ASN A 98 -23.11 -20.02 21.69
CA ASN A 98 -23.40 -21.18 20.83
C ASN A 98 -22.78 -21.09 19.41
N LEU A 99 -21.51 -20.70 19.27
CA LEU A 99 -20.76 -20.88 18.02
C LEU A 99 -19.71 -21.98 18.24
N THR A 100 -19.65 -22.93 17.31
CA THR A 100 -18.59 -23.94 17.27
C THR A 100 -17.27 -23.33 16.78
N GLU A 101 -16.15 -23.95 17.10
CA GLU A 101 -14.82 -23.55 16.62
C GLU A 101 -14.79 -23.45 15.08
N GLU A 102 -15.39 -24.41 14.39
CA GLU A 102 -15.48 -24.39 12.92
C GLU A 102 -16.31 -23.22 12.39
N GLU A 103 -17.43 -22.87 13.04
CA GLU A 103 -18.26 -21.72 12.67
C GLU A 103 -17.52 -20.38 12.91
N MET A 104 -16.70 -20.28 13.96
CA MET A 104 -15.88 -19.10 14.22
C MET A 104 -14.83 -18.90 13.11
N HIS A 105 -14.11 -19.97 12.77
CA HIS A 105 -13.13 -19.96 11.68
C HIS A 105 -13.81 -19.65 10.34
N ALA A 106 -15.03 -20.15 10.12
CA ALA A 106 -15.79 -19.89 8.91
C ALA A 106 -16.16 -18.42 8.76
N GLU A 107 -16.58 -17.72 9.82
CA GLU A 107 -16.86 -16.29 9.66
C GLU A 107 -15.62 -15.41 9.59
N LEU A 108 -14.49 -15.82 10.20
CA LEU A 108 -13.22 -15.14 10.00
C LEU A 108 -12.75 -15.27 8.55
N CYS A 109 -12.77 -16.49 7.99
CA CYS A 109 -12.42 -16.72 6.59
C CYS A 109 -13.39 -15.98 5.65
N TYR A 110 -14.69 -15.93 5.99
CA TYR A 110 -15.66 -15.14 5.23
C TYR A 110 -15.35 -13.64 5.28
N ALA A 111 -14.90 -13.11 6.41
CA ALA A 111 -14.53 -11.70 6.57
C ALA A 111 -13.34 -11.33 5.69
N GLU A 112 -12.31 -12.17 5.72
CA GLU A 112 -11.09 -11.94 4.96
C GLU A 112 -11.34 -12.03 3.45
N VAL A 113 -12.06 -13.05 2.99
CA VAL A 113 -12.43 -13.18 1.57
C VAL A 113 -13.33 -12.02 1.13
N LEU A 114 -14.23 -11.53 1.99
CA LEU A 114 -15.09 -10.38 1.68
C LEU A 114 -14.26 -9.09 1.55
N LEU A 115 -13.27 -8.91 2.43
CA LEU A 115 -12.34 -7.78 2.38
C LEU A 115 -11.52 -7.81 1.09
N GLN A 116 -10.90 -8.94 0.77
CA GLN A 116 -10.09 -9.10 -0.45
C GLN A 116 -10.91 -8.87 -1.73
N LYS A 117 -12.16 -9.35 -1.75
CA LYS A 117 -13.10 -9.07 -2.85
C LYS A 117 -13.47 -7.59 -2.94
N ALA A 118 -13.70 -6.93 -1.81
CA ALA A 118 -13.98 -5.50 -1.78
C ALA A 118 -12.78 -4.68 -2.27
N VAL A 119 -11.56 -5.09 -1.92
CA VAL A 119 -10.32 -4.47 -2.42
C VAL A 119 -10.21 -4.62 -3.94
N LEU A 120 -10.43 -5.82 -4.49
CA LEU A 120 -10.39 -6.04 -5.95
C LEU A 120 -11.48 -5.28 -6.70
N THR A 121 -12.64 -5.00 -6.10
CA THR A 121 -13.66 -4.17 -6.77
C THR A 121 -13.23 -2.71 -6.98
N PHE A 122 -12.22 -2.22 -6.27
CA PHE A 122 -11.64 -0.89 -6.56
C PHE A 122 -10.70 -0.89 -7.76
N LEU A 123 -10.31 -2.06 -8.27
CA LEU A 123 -9.54 -2.16 -9.52
C LEU A 123 -10.42 -2.01 -10.76
N ASP A 124 -11.74 -2.04 -10.60
CA ASP A 124 -12.70 -1.67 -11.65
C ASP A 124 -13.00 -0.18 -11.56
N GLU A 125 -12.80 0.57 -12.64
CA GLU A 125 -12.86 2.04 -12.70
C GLU A 125 -14.29 2.62 -12.55
N SER A 126 -15.29 1.79 -12.28
CA SER A 126 -16.69 2.21 -12.20
C SER A 126 -17.11 2.73 -10.81
N PHE A 127 -17.90 3.80 -10.78
CA PHE A 127 -18.48 4.39 -9.57
C PHE A 127 -19.33 3.39 -8.76
N ILE A 128 -19.99 2.45 -9.45
CA ILE A 128 -20.79 1.38 -8.82
C ILE A 128 -19.88 0.38 -8.09
N SER A 129 -18.71 0.07 -8.65
CA SER A 129 -17.72 -0.82 -8.04
C SER A 129 -17.02 -0.17 -6.84
N PHE A 130 -16.79 1.16 -6.88
CA PHE A 130 -16.35 1.94 -5.70
C PHE A 130 -17.35 1.86 -4.53
N MET A 131 -18.65 2.07 -4.79
CA MET A 131 -19.70 1.98 -3.76
C MET A 131 -19.82 0.56 -3.18
N LYS A 132 -19.70 -0.47 -4.02
CA LYS A 132 -19.72 -1.89 -3.60
C LYS A 132 -18.47 -2.25 -2.77
N GLY A 133 -17.29 -1.77 -3.18
CA GLY A 133 -16.04 -1.94 -2.43
C GLY A 133 -16.12 -1.27 -1.05
N GLY A 134 -16.62 -0.04 -0.97
CA GLY A 134 -16.80 0.68 0.29
C GLY A 134 -17.74 -0.03 1.27
N MET A 135 -18.87 -0.56 0.78
CA MET A 135 -19.80 -1.36 1.61
C MET A 135 -19.19 -2.70 2.05
N GLY A 136 -18.38 -3.34 1.19
CA GLY A 136 -17.68 -4.59 1.51
C GLY A 136 -16.62 -4.42 2.61
N ILE A 137 -15.83 -3.35 2.54
CA ILE A 137 -14.86 -2.99 3.60
C ILE A 137 -15.58 -2.75 4.93
N ARG A 138 -16.66 -1.95 4.92
CA ARG A 138 -17.45 -1.66 6.14
C ARG A 138 -17.99 -2.93 6.79
N LYS A 139 -18.54 -3.85 6.00
CA LYS A 139 -19.06 -5.14 6.49
C LYS A 139 -17.95 -6.00 7.10
N SER A 140 -16.79 -6.08 6.44
CA SER A 140 -15.64 -6.85 6.92
C SER A 140 -15.10 -6.28 8.23
N TYR A 141 -14.96 -4.96 8.31
CA TYR A 141 -14.54 -4.25 9.54
C TYR A 141 -15.49 -4.51 10.73
N LEU A 142 -16.81 -4.46 10.51
CA LEU A 142 -17.79 -4.74 11.57
C LEU A 142 -17.69 -6.19 12.08
N MET A 143 -17.40 -7.14 11.18
CA MET A 143 -17.22 -8.53 11.55
C MET A 143 -15.91 -8.75 12.33
N TYR A 144 -14.81 -8.13 11.92
CA TYR A 144 -13.56 -8.12 12.70
C TYR A 144 -13.74 -7.51 14.08
N LYS A 145 -14.45 -6.39 14.18
CA LYS A 145 -14.78 -5.75 15.47
C LYS A 145 -15.62 -6.67 16.36
N PHE A 146 -16.60 -7.37 15.78
CA PHE A 146 -17.41 -8.37 16.49
C PHE A 146 -16.52 -9.51 17.02
N PHE A 147 -15.65 -10.11 16.19
CA PHE A 147 -14.75 -11.17 16.63
C PHE A 147 -13.76 -10.74 17.71
N PHE A 148 -13.17 -9.56 17.58
CA PHE A 148 -12.29 -8.99 18.60
C PHE A 148 -13.02 -8.84 19.93
N SER A 149 -14.27 -8.35 19.91
CA SER A 149 -15.10 -8.26 21.12
C SER A 149 -15.50 -9.64 21.68
N THR A 150 -15.72 -10.64 20.82
CA THR A 150 -16.07 -12.02 21.24
C THR A 150 -14.87 -12.75 21.85
N LEU A 151 -13.67 -12.63 21.28
CA LEU A 151 -12.42 -13.15 21.84
C LEU A 151 -12.10 -12.50 23.20
N SER A 152 -12.40 -11.21 23.37
CA SER A 152 -12.25 -10.52 24.66
C SER A 152 -13.24 -11.02 25.73
N PHE A 153 -14.41 -11.53 25.31
CA PHE A 153 -15.45 -12.07 26.19
C PHE A 153 -15.21 -13.54 26.57
N PHE A 154 -14.82 -14.40 25.61
CA PHE A 154 -14.47 -15.81 25.84
C PHE A 154 -13.26 -15.98 26.79
N ASN A 155 -12.29 -15.06 26.72
CA ASN A 155 -11.13 -15.05 27.63
C ASN A 155 -11.47 -14.74 29.10
N LYS A 156 -12.70 -14.33 29.42
CA LYS A 156 -13.16 -14.19 30.82
C LYS A 156 -13.71 -15.51 31.42
N GLY A 157 -13.87 -16.57 30.61
CA GLY A 157 -14.59 -17.79 30.97
C GLY A 157 -13.75 -19.04 31.29
N THR A 158 -12.46 -19.10 30.95
CA THR A 158 -11.58 -20.23 31.32
C THR A 158 -10.18 -19.73 31.70
N GLY A 159 -9.64 -20.26 32.80
CA GLY A 159 -8.51 -19.69 33.52
C GLY A 159 -7.18 -19.64 32.76
N GLN A 160 -6.45 -18.55 33.03
CA GLN A 160 -5.08 -18.19 32.61
C GLN A 160 -4.89 -17.78 31.14
N GLY A 161 -5.37 -16.57 30.84
CA GLY A 161 -4.87 -15.70 29.77
C GLY A 161 -4.91 -14.25 30.26
N ASN A 162 -3.79 -13.54 30.19
CA ASN A 162 -3.53 -12.29 30.90
C ASN A 162 -4.28 -11.08 30.28
N LEU A 163 -5.57 -10.92 30.61
CA LEU A 163 -6.41 -9.78 30.19
C LEU A 163 -5.84 -8.43 30.65
N THR A 164 -5.08 -8.39 31.73
CA THR A 164 -4.45 -7.16 32.23
C THR A 164 -3.39 -6.62 31.28
N GLU A 165 -2.73 -7.45 30.47
CA GLU A 165 -1.71 -7.00 29.51
C GLU A 165 -2.35 -6.43 28.23
N ALA A 166 -3.42 -7.06 27.74
CA ALA A 166 -4.13 -6.61 26.54
C ALA A 166 -5.05 -5.40 26.79
N GLU A 167 -5.72 -5.33 27.96
CA GLU A 167 -6.52 -4.17 28.36
C GLU A 167 -5.60 -3.00 28.79
N ALA A 168 -4.52 -3.20 29.56
CA ALA A 168 -3.59 -2.10 29.91
C ALA A 168 -2.84 -1.51 28.70
N LEU A 169 -2.65 -2.28 27.63
CA LEU A 169 -2.05 -1.79 26.38
C LEU A 169 -2.97 -0.84 25.60
N LEU A 170 -4.28 -0.88 25.84
CA LEU A 170 -5.29 -0.18 25.03
C LEU A 170 -6.10 0.87 25.83
N GLU A 171 -6.21 0.72 27.16
CA GLU A 171 -7.00 1.59 28.04
C GLU A 171 -6.52 3.05 28.10
N PRO A 172 -5.20 3.37 28.08
CA PRO A 172 -4.74 4.77 28.01
C PRO A 172 -5.08 5.49 26.69
N TYR A 173 -5.46 4.76 25.64
CA TYR A 173 -5.56 5.28 24.27
C TYR A 173 -6.99 5.57 23.83
N VAL A 174 -7.99 4.96 24.46
CA VAL A 174 -9.41 5.18 24.14
C VAL A 174 -9.99 6.37 24.91
N GLU A 175 -9.51 6.63 26.14
CA GLU A 175 -10.02 7.74 26.96
C GLU A 175 -9.32 9.08 26.72
N ASN A 176 -8.05 9.10 26.28
CA ASN A 176 -7.30 10.36 26.15
C ASN A 176 -7.48 11.11 24.83
N PHE A 177 -7.97 10.48 23.76
CA PHE A 177 -8.00 11.14 22.45
C PHE A 177 -9.24 10.78 21.61
N PRO A 178 -10.38 11.45 21.84
CA PRO A 178 -11.57 11.34 21.00
C PRO A 178 -11.37 11.87 19.56
N ASN A 179 -10.24 12.55 19.29
CA ASN A 179 -9.83 13.11 18.00
C ASN A 179 -8.33 12.86 17.78
N VAL A 180 -7.94 11.67 17.32
CA VAL A 180 -6.51 11.29 17.17
C VAL A 180 -5.94 11.83 15.85
N SER A 181 -4.92 12.70 15.95
CA SER A 181 -4.15 13.16 14.78
C SER A 181 -3.23 12.06 14.25
N SER A 182 -3.09 11.98 12.92
CA SER A 182 -2.23 11.01 12.21
C SER A 182 -0.75 11.08 12.58
N ALA A 183 -0.30 12.14 13.28
CA ALA A 183 1.05 12.26 13.81
C ALA A 183 1.38 11.16 14.80
N LEU A 184 0.44 10.89 15.70
CA LEU A 184 0.58 9.90 16.74
C LEU A 184 0.52 8.49 16.14
N LEU A 185 -0.23 8.30 15.05
CA LEU A 185 -0.29 7.02 14.33
C LEU A 185 1.03 6.64 13.66
N ILE A 186 1.78 7.60 13.09
CA ILE A 186 3.10 7.31 12.47
C ILE A 186 4.15 6.97 13.55
N LEU A 187 4.21 7.76 14.63
CA LEU A 187 5.15 7.53 15.74
C LEU A 187 4.83 6.22 16.50
N ILE A 188 3.54 5.99 16.81
CA ILE A 188 3.07 4.73 17.39
C ILE A 188 3.32 3.58 16.41
N ALA A 189 3.09 3.75 15.11
CA ALA A 189 3.39 2.71 14.13
C ALA A 189 4.88 2.36 14.13
N GLN A 190 5.79 3.35 14.15
CA GLN A 190 7.24 3.11 14.24
C GLN A 190 7.61 2.31 15.49
N GLU A 191 7.18 2.76 16.68
CA GLU A 191 7.44 2.06 17.95
C GLU A 191 6.86 0.63 17.94
N ARG A 192 5.67 0.43 17.37
CA ARG A 192 5.01 -0.87 17.30
C ARG A 192 5.64 -1.81 16.28
N PHE A 193 6.09 -1.31 15.13
CA PHE A 193 6.84 -2.11 14.16
C PHE A 193 8.19 -2.51 14.71
N LEU A 194 8.89 -1.61 15.43
CA LEU A 194 10.12 -1.93 16.13
C LEU A 194 9.91 -2.99 17.23
N ALA A 195 8.85 -2.86 18.03
CA ALA A 195 8.48 -3.87 19.02
C ALA A 195 8.09 -5.21 18.39
N CYS A 196 7.41 -5.19 17.24
CA CYS A 196 7.06 -6.40 16.47
C CYS A 196 8.32 -7.12 15.97
N ILE A 197 9.30 -6.37 15.44
CA ILE A 197 10.61 -6.91 15.04
C ILE A 197 11.35 -7.49 16.25
N ALA A 198 11.30 -6.82 17.40
CA ALA A 198 11.97 -7.29 18.62
C ALA A 198 11.30 -8.52 19.25
N ALA A 199 10.00 -8.73 19.03
CA ALA A 199 9.23 -9.82 19.64
C ALA A 199 9.19 -11.11 18.79
N GLN A 200 9.67 -11.07 17.54
CA GLN A 200 9.45 -12.15 16.55
C GLN A 200 10.77 -12.65 15.96
N GLU A 201 11.35 -13.73 16.48
CA GLU A 201 12.64 -14.24 15.96
C GLU A 201 12.48 -15.26 14.79
N GLU A 202 11.30 -15.86 14.63
CA GLU A 202 11.11 -16.98 13.70
C GLU A 202 10.62 -16.55 12.30
N TRP A 203 9.85 -15.45 12.19
CA TRP A 203 9.19 -15.04 10.94
C TRP A 203 9.83 -13.78 10.30
N ARG A 204 10.94 -13.99 9.60
CA ARG A 204 11.71 -12.92 8.91
C ARG A 204 10.89 -12.11 7.89
N GLN A 205 9.82 -12.68 7.33
CA GLN A 205 8.96 -12.00 6.36
C GLN A 205 8.09 -10.92 7.01
N ILE A 206 7.71 -11.07 8.28
CA ILE A 206 7.02 -10.02 9.04
C ILE A 206 7.94 -8.82 9.22
N HIS A 207 9.25 -9.07 9.42
CA HIS A 207 10.23 -7.99 9.48
C HIS A 207 10.29 -7.21 8.18
N HIS A 208 10.17 -7.85 7.01
CA HIS A 208 10.17 -7.14 5.74
C HIS A 208 8.97 -6.20 5.59
N MET A 209 7.78 -6.62 6.03
CA MET A 209 6.62 -5.73 6.06
C MET A 209 6.84 -4.56 7.02
N CYS A 210 7.40 -4.82 8.21
CA CYS A 210 7.75 -3.77 9.17
C CYS A 210 8.82 -2.81 8.61
N TYR A 211 9.84 -3.32 7.92
CA TYR A 211 10.87 -2.51 7.28
C TYR A 211 10.29 -1.62 6.17
N TRP A 212 9.31 -2.11 5.41
CA TRP A 212 8.62 -1.32 4.39
C TRP A 212 7.90 -0.13 5.01
N GLU A 213 7.12 -0.35 6.05
CA GLU A 213 6.39 0.71 6.74
C GLU A 213 7.34 1.69 7.44
N LEU A 214 8.40 1.19 8.09
CA LEU A 214 9.42 2.03 8.74
C LEU A 214 10.18 2.89 7.72
N MET A 215 10.55 2.33 6.57
CA MET A 215 11.20 3.08 5.48
C MET A 215 10.35 4.27 5.03
N TRP A 216 9.04 4.07 4.83
CA TRP A 216 8.13 5.15 4.45
C TRP A 216 7.88 6.15 5.57
N ALA A 217 7.70 5.69 6.80
CA ALA A 217 7.51 6.55 7.95
C ALA A 217 8.69 7.54 8.10
N TYR A 218 9.93 7.05 8.04
CA TYR A 218 11.11 7.93 8.06
C TYR A 218 11.25 8.78 6.80
N SER A 219 10.82 8.29 5.63
CA SER A 219 10.81 9.10 4.39
C SER A 219 9.84 10.28 4.48
N PHE A 220 8.67 10.11 5.12
CA PHE A 220 7.70 11.19 5.35
C PHE A 220 8.27 12.29 6.26
N GLU A 221 9.10 11.90 7.22
CA GLU A 221 9.84 12.81 8.10
C GLU A 221 11.10 13.39 7.45
N GLN A 222 11.45 12.95 6.23
CA GLN A 222 12.73 13.23 5.55
C GLN A 222 13.96 12.85 6.38
N ASN A 223 13.82 11.86 7.27
CA ASN A 223 14.94 11.22 7.92
C ASN A 223 15.54 10.16 6.98
N TRP A 224 16.25 10.63 5.96
CA TRP A 224 16.73 9.79 4.87
C TRP A 224 17.74 8.73 5.32
N ARG A 225 18.50 8.98 6.40
CA ARG A 225 19.49 8.03 6.94
C ARG A 225 18.81 6.81 7.56
N GLU A 226 17.77 7.00 8.38
CA GLU A 226 17.00 5.86 8.91
C GLU A 226 16.14 5.21 7.82
N ALA A 227 15.55 5.99 6.90
CA ALA A 227 14.84 5.42 5.75
C ALA A 227 15.75 4.51 4.90
N TYR A 228 17.00 4.94 4.66
CA TYR A 228 18.00 4.15 3.95
C TYR A 228 18.29 2.83 4.67
N ARG A 229 18.41 2.84 6.00
CA ARG A 229 18.68 1.62 6.79
C ARG A 229 17.66 0.53 6.50
N TYR A 230 16.37 0.87 6.48
CA TYR A 230 15.32 -0.11 6.18
C TYR A 230 15.23 -0.46 4.69
N ALA A 231 15.47 0.49 3.79
CA ALA A 231 15.56 0.22 2.36
C ALA A 231 16.70 -0.74 2.03
N ASP A 232 17.85 -0.59 2.68
CA ASP A 232 19.00 -1.49 2.55
C ASP A 232 18.68 -2.90 3.06
N LEU A 233 18.08 -3.01 4.25
CA LEU A 233 17.61 -4.29 4.79
C LEU A 233 16.61 -5.00 3.86
N LEU A 234 15.65 -4.26 3.29
CA LEU A 234 14.72 -4.79 2.30
C LEU A 234 15.44 -5.28 1.06
N SER A 235 16.34 -4.47 0.50
CA SER A 235 17.08 -4.81 -0.72
C SER A 235 18.00 -6.02 -0.53
N LYS A 236 18.52 -6.28 0.67
CA LYS A 236 19.41 -7.41 0.94
C LYS A 236 18.65 -8.69 1.26
N ASN A 237 17.52 -8.58 1.96
CA ASN A 237 16.87 -9.74 2.59
C ASN A 237 15.56 -10.17 1.91
N SER A 238 14.88 -9.27 1.17
CA SER A 238 13.58 -9.55 0.56
C SER A 238 13.69 -9.88 -0.92
N LYS A 239 13.07 -10.98 -1.36
CA LYS A 239 13.04 -11.41 -2.77
C LYS A 239 11.73 -11.06 -3.49
N TRP A 240 10.86 -10.26 -2.85
CA TRP A 240 9.49 -10.05 -3.34
C TRP A 240 9.43 -9.14 -4.58
N SER A 241 10.22 -8.06 -4.60
CA SER A 241 10.41 -7.20 -5.77
C SER A 241 11.76 -6.50 -5.68
N GLN A 242 12.80 -7.24 -6.09
CA GLN A 242 14.19 -6.79 -5.95
C GLN A 242 14.46 -5.49 -6.73
N ALA A 243 13.85 -5.33 -7.90
CA ALA A 243 13.95 -4.10 -8.69
C ALA A 243 13.41 -2.88 -7.93
N ILE A 244 12.26 -3.01 -7.25
CA ILE A 244 11.69 -1.91 -6.46
C ILE A 244 12.55 -1.61 -5.24
N PHE A 245 12.99 -2.61 -4.49
CA PHE A 245 13.78 -2.34 -3.28
C PHE A 245 15.12 -1.67 -3.61
N VAL A 246 15.80 -2.10 -4.69
CA VAL A 246 17.04 -1.48 -5.15
C VAL A 246 16.79 -0.06 -5.67
N PHE A 247 15.73 0.16 -6.45
CA PHE A 247 15.36 1.50 -6.91
C PHE A 247 15.04 2.43 -5.74
N GLN A 248 14.25 1.98 -4.76
CA GLN A 248 13.84 2.76 -3.60
C GLN A 248 15.05 3.11 -2.73
N LYS A 249 15.98 2.16 -2.53
CA LYS A 249 17.26 2.40 -1.87
C LYS A 249 18.06 3.50 -2.58
N ALA A 250 18.21 3.41 -3.91
CA ALA A 250 18.92 4.41 -4.71
C ALA A 250 18.23 5.79 -4.67
N ALA A 251 16.90 5.81 -4.71
CA ALA A 251 16.09 7.01 -4.63
C ALA A 251 16.26 7.70 -3.26
N ILE A 252 16.24 6.95 -2.15
CA ILE A 252 16.45 7.49 -0.80
C ILE A 252 17.89 8.01 -0.64
N LEU A 253 18.89 7.25 -1.10
CA LEU A 253 20.29 7.69 -1.11
C LEU A 253 20.48 8.98 -1.91
N SER A 254 19.72 9.18 -2.99
CA SER A 254 19.80 10.40 -3.80
C SER A 254 19.28 11.65 -3.07
N MET A 255 18.58 11.49 -1.95
CA MET A 255 18.10 12.59 -1.11
C MET A 255 19.08 12.95 0.02
N LEU A 256 20.12 12.14 0.26
CA LEU A 256 21.16 12.41 1.24
C LEU A 256 22.25 13.33 0.68
N PRO A 257 22.97 14.08 1.54
CA PRO A 257 24.19 14.78 1.15
C PRO A 257 25.24 13.82 0.57
N GLU A 258 26.04 14.27 -0.41
CA GLU A 258 27.04 13.43 -1.09
C GLU A 258 28.11 12.90 -0.12
N GLU A 259 28.43 13.66 0.93
CA GLU A 259 29.35 13.26 1.99
C GLU A 259 28.83 12.03 2.74
N GLU A 260 27.55 12.02 3.12
CA GLU A 260 26.93 10.90 3.84
C GLU A 260 26.83 9.65 2.96
N VAL A 261 26.51 9.80 1.68
CA VAL A 261 26.49 8.68 0.73
C VAL A 261 27.88 8.04 0.62
N THR A 262 28.93 8.86 0.64
CA THR A 262 30.32 8.39 0.60
C THR A 262 30.70 7.63 1.88
N GLU A 263 30.26 8.09 3.05
CA GLU A 263 30.45 7.38 4.33
C GLU A 263 29.80 5.99 4.33
N LEU A 264 28.60 5.88 3.74
CA LEU A 264 27.87 4.62 3.60
C LEU A 264 28.51 3.66 2.59
N ARG A 265 29.50 4.13 1.80
CA ARG A 265 30.20 3.37 0.74
C ARG A 265 29.25 2.80 -0.31
N GLU A 266 28.14 3.51 -0.54
CA GLU A 266 27.16 3.15 -1.56
C GLU A 266 27.48 3.85 -2.88
N ASN A 267 27.10 3.22 -3.99
CA ASN A 267 27.21 3.82 -5.31
C ASN A 267 25.81 3.91 -5.94
N VAL A 268 25.22 5.11 -5.86
CA VAL A 268 23.86 5.38 -6.36
C VAL A 268 23.72 5.07 -7.85
N VAL A 269 24.73 5.41 -8.66
CA VAL A 269 24.73 5.15 -10.10
C VAL A 269 24.68 3.65 -10.39
N GLU A 270 25.51 2.87 -9.70
CA GLU A 270 25.52 1.41 -9.85
C GLU A 270 24.23 0.76 -9.35
N LEU A 271 23.61 1.29 -8.29
CA LEU A 271 22.31 0.80 -7.83
C LEU A 271 21.22 1.01 -8.88
N PHE A 272 21.13 2.20 -9.49
CA PHE A 272 20.16 2.45 -10.56
C PHE A 272 20.43 1.56 -11.79
N ARG A 273 21.70 1.37 -12.19
CA ARG A 273 22.05 0.50 -13.33
C ARG A 273 21.61 -0.95 -13.16
N GLN A 274 21.51 -1.44 -11.92
CA GLN A 274 21.06 -2.82 -11.64
C GLN A 274 19.55 -3.02 -11.83
N VAL A 275 18.74 -1.95 -11.71
CA VAL A 275 17.27 -2.06 -11.61
C VAL A 275 16.65 -2.81 -12.79
N ASP A 276 17.08 -2.54 -14.03
CA ASP A 276 16.49 -3.17 -15.22
C ASP A 276 16.69 -4.69 -15.25
N GLY A 277 17.87 -5.14 -14.81
CA GLY A 277 18.25 -6.56 -14.75
C GLY A 277 17.60 -7.34 -13.60
N LEU A 278 17.06 -6.63 -12.60
CA LEU A 278 16.39 -7.22 -11.43
C LEU A 278 14.88 -7.38 -11.62
N ARG A 279 14.33 -6.94 -12.76
CA ARG A 279 12.91 -7.02 -13.04
C ARG A 279 12.43 -8.46 -13.11
N LEU A 280 11.33 -8.72 -12.41
CA LEU A 280 10.59 -9.95 -12.53
C LEU A 280 9.73 -9.89 -13.80
N ARG A 281 9.68 -11.03 -14.49
CA ARG A 281 8.74 -11.26 -15.58
C ARG A 281 7.75 -12.32 -15.14
N PHE A 282 6.47 -11.99 -15.17
CA PHE A 282 5.39 -12.92 -14.93
C PHE A 282 4.63 -13.12 -16.25
N ALA A 283 4.49 -14.38 -16.69
CA ALA A 283 3.86 -14.73 -17.98
C ALA A 283 4.40 -13.92 -19.19
N GLY A 284 5.69 -13.56 -19.17
CA GLY A 284 6.35 -12.80 -20.24
C GLY A 284 6.20 -11.28 -20.16
N LYS A 285 5.45 -10.74 -19.18
CA LYS A 285 5.29 -9.29 -18.95
C LYS A 285 5.99 -8.85 -17.66
N SER A 286 6.48 -7.62 -17.63
CA SER A 286 7.08 -7.01 -16.44
C SER A 286 6.01 -6.33 -15.57
N ILE A 287 6.22 -6.36 -14.25
CA ILE A 287 5.35 -5.70 -13.26
C ILE A 287 5.33 -4.19 -13.56
N PRO A 288 4.15 -3.52 -13.59
CA PRO A 288 4.05 -2.11 -13.97
C PRO A 288 4.94 -1.17 -13.13
N THR A 289 4.98 -1.36 -11.81
CA THR A 289 5.81 -0.57 -10.90
C THR A 289 7.31 -0.78 -11.16
N GLU A 290 7.74 -2.01 -11.45
CA GLU A 290 9.12 -2.32 -11.82
C GLU A 290 9.48 -1.74 -13.20
N LYS A 291 8.52 -1.71 -14.13
CA LYS A 291 8.68 -1.06 -15.43
C LYS A 291 8.87 0.46 -15.27
N PHE A 292 8.09 1.09 -14.38
CA PHE A 292 8.26 2.50 -14.03
C PHE A 292 9.65 2.77 -13.45
N ALA A 293 10.04 2.00 -12.42
CA ALA A 293 11.35 2.12 -11.78
C ALA A 293 12.51 1.92 -12.79
N ALA A 294 12.44 0.90 -13.64
CA ALA A 294 13.45 0.66 -14.66
C ALA A 294 13.50 1.77 -15.72
N LYS A 295 12.34 2.31 -16.13
CA LYS A 295 12.29 3.44 -17.07
C LYS A 295 12.95 4.69 -16.49
N LYS A 296 12.76 4.97 -15.20
CA LYS A 296 13.44 6.06 -14.49
C LYS A 296 14.94 5.80 -14.34
N ALA A 297 15.32 4.57 -14.03
CA ALA A 297 16.70 4.15 -13.88
C ALA A 297 17.50 4.17 -15.21
N GLU A 298 16.83 4.13 -16.37
CA GLU A 298 17.44 4.20 -17.69
C GLU A 298 18.38 5.41 -17.85
N ARG A 299 18.07 6.53 -17.18
CA ARG A 299 18.89 7.77 -17.16
C ARG A 299 20.32 7.56 -16.65
N TYR A 300 20.57 6.46 -15.93
CA TYR A 300 21.87 6.11 -15.37
C TYR A 300 22.68 5.12 -16.23
N SER A 301 22.13 4.65 -17.35
CA SER A 301 22.74 3.62 -18.19
C SER A 301 23.96 4.13 -18.98
N SER A 302 24.01 5.43 -19.27
CA SER A 302 25.10 6.04 -20.03
C SER A 302 26.35 6.27 -19.16
N SER A 303 27.48 6.59 -19.80
CA SER A 303 28.70 6.99 -19.10
C SER A 303 28.58 8.34 -18.38
N HIS A 304 27.62 9.18 -18.79
CA HIS A 304 27.33 10.49 -18.21
C HIS A 304 25.88 10.50 -17.72
N PRO A 305 25.59 9.90 -16.55
CA PRO A 305 24.23 9.71 -16.07
C PRO A 305 23.55 11.05 -15.74
N VAL A 306 22.27 11.17 -16.07
CA VAL A 306 21.45 12.34 -15.68
C VAL A 306 20.71 12.00 -14.38
N LYS A 307 21.04 12.72 -13.30
CA LYS A 307 20.45 12.49 -11.98
C LYS A 307 18.93 12.80 -11.99
N LEU A 308 18.17 12.00 -11.24
CA LEU A 308 16.77 12.29 -10.94
C LEU A 308 16.70 13.41 -9.89
N VAL A 309 15.73 14.32 -10.00
CA VAL A 309 15.67 15.54 -9.19
C VAL A 309 15.23 15.30 -7.74
N VAL A 310 14.10 14.59 -7.52
CA VAL A 310 13.58 14.26 -6.18
C VAL A 310 12.98 12.84 -6.15
N PRO A 311 13.78 11.80 -6.47
CA PRO A 311 13.27 10.46 -6.76
C PRO A 311 12.51 9.81 -5.59
N ALA A 312 12.90 10.06 -4.32
CA ALA A 312 12.18 9.51 -3.18
C ALA A 312 10.80 10.14 -2.99
N LEU A 313 10.67 11.46 -3.20
CA LEU A 313 9.40 12.17 -3.11
C LEU A 313 8.48 11.83 -4.28
N GLU A 314 9.05 11.60 -5.46
CA GLU A 314 8.31 11.10 -6.61
C GLU A 314 7.74 9.71 -6.33
N MET A 315 8.55 8.79 -5.80
CA MET A 315 8.05 7.47 -5.39
C MET A 315 7.01 7.58 -4.27
N MET A 316 7.16 8.54 -3.37
CA MET A 316 6.16 8.81 -2.33
C MET A 316 4.80 9.14 -2.94
N TYR A 317 4.76 9.87 -4.06
CA TYR A 317 3.52 10.10 -4.81
C TYR A 317 2.98 8.82 -5.46
N VAL A 318 3.84 8.05 -6.13
CA VAL A 318 3.46 6.77 -6.78
C VAL A 318 2.82 5.80 -5.77
N TRP A 319 3.29 5.79 -4.53
CA TRP A 319 2.74 4.96 -3.44
C TRP A 319 1.64 5.66 -2.63
N ASN A 320 1.05 6.74 -3.14
CA ASN A 320 -0.03 7.49 -2.50
C ASN A 320 0.31 8.03 -1.09
N GLY A 321 1.59 8.28 -0.81
CA GLY A 321 2.08 8.76 0.48
C GLY A 321 1.59 10.16 0.85
N PHE A 322 1.30 11.02 -0.14
CA PHE A 322 0.74 12.36 0.12
C PHE A 322 -0.64 12.33 0.79
N SER A 323 -1.44 11.28 0.57
CA SER A 323 -2.72 11.11 1.28
C SER A 323 -2.55 10.85 2.79
N VAL A 324 -1.38 10.35 3.18
CA VAL A 324 -1.00 10.09 4.58
C VAL A 324 -0.38 11.35 5.18
N VAL A 325 0.57 11.96 4.47
CA VAL A 325 1.33 13.13 4.95
C VAL A 325 0.50 14.42 4.91
N GLY A 326 -0.51 14.54 4.04
CA GLY A 326 -1.36 15.73 3.92
C GLY A 326 -2.04 16.15 5.22
N LYS A 327 -2.26 15.20 6.13
CA LYS A 327 -2.80 15.44 7.49
C LYS A 327 -1.78 16.05 8.47
N ARG A 328 -0.53 16.28 8.02
CA ARG A 328 0.61 16.82 8.78
C ARG A 328 1.20 18.03 8.06
N PRO A 329 0.65 19.23 8.30
CA PRO A 329 1.13 20.45 7.66
C PRO A 329 2.63 20.71 7.88
N ASP A 330 3.16 20.32 9.04
CA ASP A 330 4.58 20.45 9.36
C ASP A 330 5.48 19.59 8.46
N LEU A 331 5.10 18.33 8.20
CA LEU A 331 5.82 17.45 7.29
C LEU A 331 5.68 17.91 5.84
N ILE A 332 4.48 18.33 5.43
CA ILE A 332 4.23 18.90 4.10
C ILE A 332 5.07 20.17 3.89
N GLN A 333 5.20 21.03 4.89
CA GLN A 333 6.01 22.25 4.79
C GLN A 333 7.51 21.93 4.61
N ASN A 334 8.00 20.89 5.27
CA ASN A 334 9.37 20.41 5.05
C ASN A 334 9.55 19.89 3.62
N ILE A 335 8.58 19.13 3.10
CA ILE A 335 8.64 18.58 1.73
C ILE A 335 8.60 19.72 0.71
N LEU A 336 7.71 20.70 0.92
CA LEU A 336 7.62 21.91 0.11
C LEU A 336 8.93 22.68 0.08
N THR A 337 9.62 22.79 1.23
CA THR A 337 10.94 23.45 1.31
C THR A 337 11.98 22.73 0.46
N THR A 338 12.00 21.40 0.48
CA THR A 338 12.88 20.58 -0.37
C THR A 338 12.55 20.77 -1.86
N LEU A 339 11.27 20.80 -2.21
CA LEU A 339 10.82 21.01 -3.59
C LEU A 339 11.15 22.41 -4.13
N VAL A 340 11.00 23.46 -3.31
CA VAL A 340 11.37 24.84 -3.69
C VAL A 340 12.88 24.95 -3.91
N LYS A 341 13.71 24.26 -3.11
CA LYS A 341 15.16 24.19 -3.36
C LYS A 341 15.48 23.49 -4.68
N ALA A 342 14.80 22.37 -4.96
CA ALA A 342 14.99 21.63 -6.21
C ALA A 342 14.53 22.43 -7.45
N GLU A 343 13.41 23.15 -7.35
CA GLU A 343 12.92 24.06 -8.39
C GLU A 343 13.98 25.13 -8.71
N LYS A 344 14.51 25.80 -7.68
CA LYS A 344 15.55 26.81 -7.86
C LYS A 344 16.83 26.25 -8.48
N GLN A 345 17.25 25.04 -8.07
CA GLN A 345 18.41 24.38 -8.67
C GLN A 345 18.22 24.06 -10.15
N LEU A 346 17.00 23.72 -10.57
CA LEU A 346 16.68 23.56 -11.99
C LEU A 346 16.71 24.92 -12.70
N GLU A 347 16.11 25.96 -12.15
CA GLU A 347 16.12 27.31 -12.76
C GLU A 347 17.54 27.86 -12.95
N ASP A 348 18.42 27.63 -11.98
CA ASP A 348 19.81 28.09 -11.99
C ASP A 348 20.75 27.17 -12.81
N ASP A 349 20.27 26.09 -13.41
CA ASP A 349 21.08 25.13 -14.18
C ASP A 349 21.61 25.76 -15.50
N PRO A 350 22.93 25.99 -15.63
CA PRO A 350 23.49 26.61 -16.82
C PRO A 350 23.52 25.67 -18.04
N LYS A 351 23.26 24.37 -17.86
CA LYS A 351 23.34 23.35 -18.92
C LYS A 351 22.18 22.35 -18.79
N PRO A 352 20.94 22.80 -19.08
CA PRO A 352 19.75 21.96 -18.96
C PRO A 352 19.88 20.70 -19.83
N SER A 353 19.68 19.54 -19.20
CA SER A 353 19.65 18.25 -19.89
C SER A 353 18.37 18.07 -20.74
N GLU A 354 18.31 17.01 -21.54
CA GLU A 354 17.09 16.68 -22.28
C GLU A 354 15.86 16.39 -21.40
N TYR A 355 16.08 16.08 -20.11
CA TYR A 355 15.05 15.82 -19.10
C TYR A 355 14.63 17.06 -18.30
N HIS A 356 15.13 18.25 -18.66
CA HIS A 356 14.94 19.45 -17.85
C HIS A 356 13.46 19.80 -17.66
N VAL A 357 12.67 19.79 -18.74
CA VAL A 357 11.22 20.06 -18.68
C VAL A 357 10.49 18.98 -17.88
N ASP A 358 10.81 17.70 -18.11
CA ASP A 358 10.26 16.57 -17.34
C ASP A 358 10.55 16.75 -15.83
N ASN A 359 11.77 17.13 -15.45
CA ASN A 359 12.15 17.38 -14.06
C ASN A 359 11.40 18.58 -13.45
N GLN A 360 11.23 19.68 -14.20
CA GLN A 360 10.43 20.82 -13.77
C GLN A 360 8.98 20.39 -13.50
N CYS A 361 8.38 19.62 -14.41
CA CYS A 361 7.03 19.12 -14.26
C CYS A 361 6.85 18.18 -13.05
N VAL A 362 7.82 17.29 -12.77
CA VAL A 362 7.83 16.47 -11.55
C VAL A 362 7.81 17.35 -10.29
N VAL A 363 8.69 18.36 -10.25
CA VAL A 363 8.77 19.27 -9.09
C VAL A 363 7.48 20.08 -8.93
N GLN A 364 6.90 20.59 -10.03
CA GLN A 364 5.62 21.30 -9.99
C GLN A 364 4.47 20.41 -9.53
N LEU A 365 4.43 19.13 -9.93
CA LEU A 365 3.36 18.21 -9.51
C LEU A 365 3.40 18.03 -8.00
N LEU A 366 4.57 17.68 -7.46
CA LEU A 366 4.77 17.46 -6.03
C LEU A 366 4.58 18.73 -5.21
N LYS A 367 5.02 19.89 -5.75
CA LYS A 367 4.83 21.20 -5.11
C LYS A 367 3.35 21.59 -5.08
N GLY A 368 2.64 21.37 -6.18
CA GLY A 368 1.20 21.59 -6.27
C GLY A 368 0.42 20.73 -5.27
N LEU A 369 0.81 19.47 -5.07
CA LEU A 369 0.26 18.61 -4.03
C LEU A 369 0.49 19.18 -2.63
N CYS A 370 1.71 19.56 -2.28
CA CYS A 370 2.00 20.19 -0.99
C CYS A 370 1.16 21.45 -0.76
N LEU A 371 1.07 22.32 -1.76
CA LEU A 371 0.29 23.55 -1.69
C LEU A 371 -1.21 23.26 -1.55
N LYS A 372 -1.72 22.24 -2.23
CA LYS A 372 -3.11 21.78 -2.10
C LYS A 372 -3.41 21.34 -0.66
N GLU A 373 -2.57 20.46 -0.10
CA GLU A 373 -2.72 19.96 1.29
C GLU A 373 -2.57 21.07 2.35
N LEU A 374 -1.81 22.13 2.07
CA LEU A 374 -1.71 23.32 2.93
C LEU A 374 -2.86 24.34 2.73
N GLY A 375 -3.79 24.06 1.83
CA GLY A 375 -4.92 24.96 1.51
C GLY A 375 -4.58 26.14 0.60
N HIS A 376 -3.35 26.20 0.05
CA HIS A 376 -2.92 27.19 -0.93
C HIS A 376 -3.40 26.83 -2.34
N LEU A 377 -4.71 26.67 -2.50
CA LEU A 377 -5.31 26.07 -3.68
C LEU A 377 -4.99 26.82 -4.98
N VAL A 378 -4.91 28.16 -4.95
CA VAL A 378 -4.60 28.96 -6.16
C VAL A 378 -3.17 28.70 -6.64
N GLN A 379 -2.22 28.61 -5.71
CA GLN A 379 -0.83 28.32 -6.05
C GLN A 379 -0.67 26.88 -6.53
N ALA A 380 -1.40 25.94 -5.93
CA ALA A 380 -1.44 24.55 -6.38
C ALA A 380 -1.94 24.43 -7.84
N GLU A 381 -3.02 25.13 -8.17
CA GLU A 381 -3.57 25.16 -9.52
C GLU A 381 -2.58 25.79 -10.53
N LEU A 382 -1.83 26.83 -10.16
CA LEU A 382 -0.77 27.38 -11.02
C LEU A 382 0.31 26.34 -11.33
N CYS A 383 0.72 25.55 -10.34
CA CYS A 383 1.68 24.47 -10.54
C CYS A 383 1.15 23.42 -11.52
N PHE A 384 -0.13 23.02 -11.37
CA PHE A 384 -0.77 22.05 -12.25
C PHE A 384 -0.94 22.57 -13.69
N ASN A 385 -1.36 23.83 -13.87
CA ASN A 385 -1.51 24.45 -15.18
C ASN A 385 -0.16 24.63 -15.91
N HIS A 386 0.94 24.80 -15.17
CA HIS A 386 2.28 24.83 -15.76
C HIS A 386 2.63 23.49 -16.44
N ILE A 387 2.27 22.36 -15.83
CA ILE A 387 2.54 21.03 -16.38
C ILE A 387 1.69 20.77 -17.63
N ILE A 388 0.39 21.11 -17.55
CA ILE A 388 -0.54 20.96 -18.68
C ILE A 388 -0.08 21.83 -19.87
N SER A 389 0.33 23.07 -19.62
CA SER A 389 0.84 23.94 -20.70
C SER A 389 2.18 23.47 -21.28
N SER A 390 2.92 22.65 -20.54
CA SER A 390 4.20 22.05 -20.96
C SER A 390 4.07 20.69 -21.65
N GLU A 391 2.86 20.17 -21.85
CA GLU A 391 2.59 18.82 -22.42
C GLU A 391 3.42 18.53 -23.68
N ASN A 392 3.43 19.45 -24.66
CA ASN A 392 4.15 19.27 -25.93
C ASN A 392 5.69 19.26 -25.79
N ASN A 393 6.21 19.70 -24.64
CA ASN A 393 7.64 19.77 -24.35
C ASN A 393 8.13 18.61 -23.47
N ILE A 394 7.23 17.82 -22.88
CA ILE A 394 7.56 16.62 -22.09
C ILE A 394 7.99 15.50 -23.04
N LYS A 395 9.19 14.95 -22.83
CA LYS A 395 9.78 13.96 -23.75
C LYS A 395 9.70 12.52 -23.26
N HIS A 396 9.67 12.30 -21.95
CA HIS A 396 9.82 10.96 -21.37
C HIS A 396 8.73 10.63 -20.35
N ASP A 397 8.43 11.56 -19.45
CA ASP A 397 7.55 11.36 -18.30
C ASP A 397 6.09 11.73 -18.63
N HIS A 398 5.55 11.14 -19.69
CA HIS A 398 4.20 11.45 -20.20
C HIS A 398 3.07 11.17 -19.19
N TYR A 399 3.31 10.37 -18.15
CA TYR A 399 2.34 10.13 -17.07
C TYR A 399 2.02 11.40 -16.27
N LEU A 400 2.90 12.42 -16.32
CA LEU A 400 2.74 13.65 -15.54
C LEU A 400 1.46 14.39 -15.91
N VAL A 401 1.12 14.47 -17.20
CA VAL A 401 -0.08 15.19 -17.67
C VAL A 401 -1.37 14.56 -17.14
N PRO A 402 -1.67 13.25 -17.38
CA PRO A 402 -2.89 12.64 -16.86
C PRO A 402 -2.95 12.64 -15.33
N PHE A 403 -1.80 12.49 -14.64
CA PHE A 403 -1.76 12.54 -13.18
C PHE A 403 -2.05 13.95 -12.65
N THR A 404 -1.48 14.98 -13.28
CA THR A 404 -1.79 16.38 -12.95
C THR A 404 -3.25 16.71 -13.20
N MET A 405 -3.84 16.26 -14.31
CA MET A 405 -5.26 16.47 -14.59
C MET A 405 -6.15 15.80 -13.54
N TYR A 406 -5.80 14.59 -13.09
CA TYR A 406 -6.48 13.94 -11.98
C TYR A 406 -6.43 14.79 -10.69
N GLU A 407 -5.25 15.27 -10.30
CA GLU A 407 -5.07 16.11 -9.11
C GLU A 407 -5.80 17.46 -9.22
N LEU A 408 -5.81 18.06 -10.40
CA LEU A 408 -6.54 19.30 -10.69
C LEU A 408 -8.05 19.07 -10.58
N GLY A 409 -8.56 17.93 -11.06
CA GLY A 409 -9.94 17.52 -10.88
C GLY A 409 -10.33 17.37 -9.40
N LEU A 410 -9.46 16.74 -8.60
CA LEU A 410 -9.66 16.65 -7.14
C LEU A 410 -9.66 18.03 -6.47
N LEU A 411 -8.77 18.92 -6.88
CA LEU A 411 -8.69 20.29 -6.38
C LEU A 411 -9.97 21.09 -6.70
N HIS A 412 -10.50 21.01 -7.91
CA HIS A 412 -11.77 21.65 -8.26
C HIS A 412 -12.95 21.09 -7.46
N LYS A 413 -12.97 19.77 -7.25
CA LYS A 413 -13.97 19.13 -6.39
C LYS A 413 -13.91 19.65 -4.96
N GLU A 414 -12.71 19.83 -4.40
CA GLU A 414 -12.51 20.37 -3.05
C GLU A 414 -12.99 21.82 -2.92
N ARG A 415 -12.85 22.63 -3.98
CA ARG A 415 -13.41 23.99 -4.06
C ARG A 415 -14.93 24.03 -4.25
N GLY A 416 -15.58 22.89 -4.48
CA GLY A 416 -17.01 22.79 -4.78
C GLY A 416 -17.37 23.05 -6.25
N ASP A 417 -16.39 23.19 -7.14
CA ASP A 417 -16.61 23.33 -8.59
C ASP A 417 -16.70 21.96 -9.28
N ILE A 418 -17.81 21.28 -9.04
CA ILE A 418 -18.06 19.91 -9.51
C ILE A 418 -18.10 19.84 -11.05
N LYS A 419 -18.54 20.90 -11.73
CA LYS A 419 -18.64 20.92 -13.20
C LYS A 419 -17.26 20.89 -13.82
N THR A 420 -16.37 21.80 -13.40
CA THR A 420 -14.99 21.84 -13.89
C THR A 420 -14.24 20.57 -13.51
N ALA A 421 -14.46 20.05 -12.29
CA ALA A 421 -13.88 18.78 -11.87
C ALA A 421 -14.21 17.62 -12.82
N ILE A 422 -15.49 17.46 -13.21
CA ILE A 422 -15.91 16.43 -14.18
C ILE A 422 -15.24 16.66 -15.53
N THR A 423 -15.27 17.88 -16.06
CA THR A 423 -14.68 18.19 -17.37
C THR A 423 -13.18 17.92 -17.40
N VAL A 424 -12.44 18.25 -16.34
CA VAL A 424 -11.00 17.95 -16.27
C VAL A 424 -10.75 16.45 -16.23
N LEU A 425 -11.52 15.70 -15.42
CA LEU A 425 -11.37 14.25 -15.31
C LEU A 425 -11.76 13.48 -16.58
N GLU A 426 -12.77 13.94 -17.33
CA GLU A 426 -13.18 13.34 -18.61
C GLU A 426 -12.14 13.53 -19.72
N ASN A 427 -11.27 14.53 -19.59
CA ASN A 427 -10.22 14.81 -20.57
C ASN A 427 -8.89 14.09 -20.25
N VAL A 428 -8.81 13.34 -19.15
CA VAL A 428 -7.66 12.48 -18.84
C VAL A 428 -7.58 11.37 -19.90
N LYS A 429 -6.46 11.29 -20.63
CA LYS A 429 -6.24 10.31 -21.70
C LYS A 429 -5.05 9.41 -21.44
#